data_AF-A0A3R7HWN7-F1
#
_entry.id   AF-A0A3R7HWN7-F1
#
_cell.length_a   1.000
_cell.length_b   1.000
_cell.length_c   1.000
_cell.angle_alpha   90.00
_cell.angle_beta   90.00
_cell.angle_gamma   90.00
#
_symmetry.space_group_name_H-M   'P 1'
#
loop_
_entity.id
_entity.type
_entity.pdbx_description
1 polymer ?
#
loop_
_entity_poly.entity_id
_entity_poly.type
_entity_poly.pdbx_seq_one_letter_code
_entity_poly.pdbx_strand_id
1 'polypeptide(L)'
;MEIYGAYGDGVARIREAVLENQLQMRQVEQSLLEFQSGLLGVEREMLPVYKLTEQLRGTQKNIDLSVQELRQINENFVAAHELAPVLLNGAKFDQDEYVKALQKLLIAITFLEGHRSYEGSVKALDQAKELLVQVRRKCMADFASVVSVLSQGEQSNHGALVWAEPSKHDVSRAAQLLDCLLISSANQTELLREYSKQRFDVIKMFIGDDPSSSSLGFDLNNPVTALAKCLQDIDATIEAEKTLAGLIFPNEELANTAFRYSAYCVLDSWKKDIDVSLRSPNQIDAIKLLLVHDLLLARVEVLETAVLPPLLLRDREGKGLEDPWVLLKVVKSVVGDLAATAKHKLFGFQSGLVEGSGDRSITRDGNVHPISSHVSVWTFALDVPRMNVM
;
A
#
# COMPACT_ATOMS: atom_id res chain seq x y z
N MET A 1 -4.81 -67.48 -110.73
CA MET A 1 -4.07 -68.30 -109.75
C MET A 1 -3.46 -67.47 -108.61
N GLU A 2 -3.47 -66.13 -108.68
CA GLU A 2 -2.83 -65.24 -107.69
C GLU A 2 -3.69 -64.94 -106.43
N ILE A 3 -5.02 -65.10 -106.50
CA ILE A 3 -5.95 -64.75 -105.40
C ILE A 3 -5.87 -65.76 -104.24
N TYR A 4 -5.59 -67.04 -104.52
CA TYR A 4 -5.43 -68.08 -103.48
C TYR A 4 -4.06 -68.03 -102.78
N GLY A 5 -3.01 -67.57 -103.46
CA GLY A 5 -1.69 -67.32 -102.87
C GLY A 5 -1.71 -66.13 -101.91
N ALA A 6 -2.38 -65.03 -102.30
CA ALA A 6 -2.54 -63.84 -101.46
C ALA A 6 -3.39 -64.11 -100.19
N TYR A 7 -4.38 -65.00 -100.27
CA TYR A 7 -5.22 -65.38 -99.12
C TYR A 7 -4.46 -66.26 -98.11
N GLY A 8 -3.64 -67.21 -98.58
CA GLY A 8 -2.77 -68.03 -97.72
C GLY A 8 -1.69 -67.20 -97.03
N ASP A 9 -1.11 -66.24 -97.74
CA ASP A 9 -0.07 -65.34 -97.24
C ASP A 9 -0.63 -64.31 -96.23
N GLY A 10 -1.87 -63.85 -96.44
CA GLY A 10 -2.61 -63.02 -95.48
C GLY A 10 -2.98 -63.77 -94.20
N VAL A 11 -3.44 -65.02 -94.32
CA VAL A 11 -3.73 -65.88 -93.15
C VAL A 11 -2.45 -66.23 -92.38
N ALA A 12 -1.33 -66.44 -93.07
CA ALA A 12 -0.02 -66.66 -92.45
C ALA A 12 0.44 -65.44 -91.65
N ARG A 13 0.36 -64.23 -92.24
CA ARG A 13 0.66 -62.97 -91.55
C ARG A 13 -0.24 -62.70 -90.36
N ILE A 14 -1.54 -63.01 -90.46
CA ILE A 14 -2.47 -62.89 -89.32
C ILE A 14 -2.09 -63.90 -88.22
N ARG A 15 -1.72 -65.13 -88.56
CA ARG A 15 -1.23 -66.12 -87.59
C ARG A 15 0.06 -65.67 -86.89
N GLU A 16 0.98 -65.11 -87.65
CA GLU A 16 2.26 -64.60 -87.16
C GLU A 16 2.04 -63.40 -86.24
N ALA A 17 1.19 -62.45 -86.64
CA ALA A 17 0.79 -61.32 -85.81
C ALA A 17 0.04 -61.76 -84.53
N VAL A 18 -0.78 -62.81 -84.59
CA VAL A 18 -1.44 -63.38 -83.41
C VAL A 18 -0.44 -64.05 -82.48
N LEU A 19 0.54 -64.79 -83.01
CA LEU A 19 1.61 -65.40 -82.22
C LEU A 19 2.50 -64.34 -81.58
N GLU A 20 2.83 -63.28 -82.31
CA GLU A 20 3.59 -62.13 -81.81
C GLU A 20 2.80 -61.38 -80.73
N ASN A 21 1.51 -61.15 -80.93
CA ASN A 21 0.63 -60.54 -79.93
C ASN A 21 0.52 -61.43 -78.67
N GLN A 22 0.41 -62.76 -78.82
CA GLN A 22 0.44 -63.69 -77.69
C GLN A 22 1.78 -63.70 -76.94
N LEU A 23 2.89 -63.48 -77.65
CA LEU A 23 4.21 -63.33 -77.04
C LEU A 23 4.29 -62.00 -76.26
N GLN A 24 3.81 -60.91 -76.86
CA GLN A 24 3.74 -59.59 -76.24
C GLN A 24 2.81 -59.60 -75.02
N MET A 25 1.64 -60.24 -75.08
CA MET A 25 0.74 -60.37 -73.93
C MET A 25 1.38 -61.17 -72.79
N ARG A 26 2.14 -62.24 -73.10
CA ARG A 26 2.90 -62.98 -72.09
C ARG A 26 4.02 -62.13 -71.46
N GLN A 27 4.71 -61.30 -72.26
CA GLN A 27 5.69 -60.36 -71.74
C GLN A 27 5.05 -59.32 -70.81
N VAL A 28 3.89 -58.77 -71.20
CA VAL A 28 3.13 -57.82 -70.37
C VAL A 28 2.68 -58.48 -69.06
N GLU A 29 2.13 -59.69 -69.13
CA GLU A 29 1.72 -60.45 -67.94
C GLU A 29 2.90 -60.70 -67.01
N GLN A 30 4.06 -61.07 -67.56
CA GLN A 30 5.28 -61.24 -66.78
C GLN A 30 5.78 -59.93 -66.16
N SER A 31 5.78 -58.82 -66.90
CA SER A 31 6.13 -57.51 -66.36
C SER A 31 5.18 -57.04 -65.26
N LEU A 32 3.88 -57.34 -65.37
CA LEU A 32 2.90 -57.02 -64.33
C LEU A 32 3.10 -57.86 -63.07
N LEU A 33 3.45 -59.15 -63.22
CA LEU A 33 3.77 -60.02 -62.08
C LEU A 33 5.06 -59.56 -61.38
N GLU A 34 6.09 -59.23 -62.15
CA GLU A 34 7.35 -58.66 -61.63
C GLU A 34 7.07 -57.33 -60.91
N PHE A 35 6.27 -56.44 -61.49
CA PHE A 35 5.86 -55.20 -60.83
C PHE A 35 5.08 -55.44 -59.54
N GLN A 36 4.10 -56.35 -59.54
CA GLN A 36 3.32 -56.70 -58.35
C GLN A 36 4.22 -57.27 -57.24
N SER A 37 5.11 -58.20 -57.58
CA SER A 37 6.08 -58.75 -56.62
C SER A 37 7.02 -57.68 -56.08
N GLY A 38 7.47 -56.75 -56.92
CA GLY A 38 8.27 -55.60 -56.51
C GLY A 38 7.50 -54.68 -55.56
N LEU A 39 6.23 -54.40 -55.83
CA LEU A 39 5.38 -53.54 -55.02
C LEU A 39 5.08 -54.16 -53.65
N LEU A 40 4.83 -55.47 -53.60
CA LEU A 40 4.70 -56.22 -52.35
C LEU A 40 6.02 -56.28 -51.57
N GLY A 41 7.17 -56.39 -52.27
CA GLY A 41 8.49 -56.29 -51.66
C GLY A 41 8.72 -54.93 -51.00
N VAL A 42 8.42 -53.85 -51.73
CA VAL A 42 8.53 -52.48 -51.23
C VAL A 42 7.58 -52.24 -50.06
N GLU A 43 6.33 -52.69 -50.12
CA GLU A 43 5.38 -52.57 -49.01
C GLU A 43 5.91 -53.30 -47.75
N ARG A 44 6.46 -54.51 -47.93
CA ARG A 44 7.02 -55.30 -46.84
C ARG A 44 8.22 -54.62 -46.18
N GLU A 45 9.04 -53.91 -46.95
CA GLU A 45 10.19 -53.16 -46.43
C GLU A 45 9.80 -51.78 -45.88
N MET A 46 8.85 -51.08 -46.50
CA MET A 46 8.47 -49.73 -46.11
C MET A 46 7.50 -49.68 -44.93
N LEU A 47 6.57 -50.63 -44.79
CA LEU A 47 5.58 -50.62 -43.72
C LEU A 47 6.23 -50.61 -42.31
N PRO A 48 7.28 -51.42 -42.02
CA PRO A 48 8.04 -51.30 -40.79
C PRO A 48 8.70 -49.94 -40.60
N VAL A 49 9.24 -49.35 -41.68
CA VAL A 49 9.88 -48.02 -41.64
C VAL A 49 8.85 -46.97 -41.25
N TYR A 50 7.67 -46.93 -41.88
CA TYR A 50 6.60 -46.00 -41.52
C TYR A 50 6.16 -46.15 -40.06
N LYS A 51 5.98 -47.39 -39.58
CA LYS A 51 5.62 -47.64 -38.18
C LYS A 51 6.70 -47.13 -37.23
N LEU A 52 7.97 -47.36 -37.54
CA LEU A 52 9.10 -46.89 -36.75
C LEU A 52 9.18 -45.36 -36.78
N THR A 53 9.00 -44.72 -37.93
CA THR A 53 9.01 -43.26 -38.06
C THR A 53 7.91 -42.62 -37.23
N GLU A 54 6.71 -43.18 -37.19
CA GLU A 54 5.65 -42.63 -36.34
C GLU A 54 5.87 -42.86 -34.86
N GLN A 55 6.42 -44.01 -34.47
CA GLN A 55 6.86 -44.23 -33.10
C GLN A 55 7.94 -43.22 -32.70
N LEU A 56 8.94 -42.99 -33.55
CA LEU A 56 9.99 -42.01 -33.32
C LEU A 56 9.42 -40.60 -33.17
N ARG A 57 8.48 -40.20 -34.03
CA ARG A 57 7.81 -38.88 -33.93
C ARG A 57 7.04 -38.75 -32.62
N GLY A 58 6.35 -39.80 -32.18
CA GLY A 58 5.69 -39.86 -30.87
C GLY A 58 6.68 -39.72 -29.72
N THR A 59 7.79 -40.46 -29.76
CA THR A 59 8.84 -40.36 -28.72
C THR A 59 9.49 -38.98 -28.68
N GLN A 60 9.76 -38.36 -29.84
CA GLN A 60 10.33 -37.02 -29.91
C GLN A 60 9.40 -35.98 -29.27
N LYS A 61 8.11 -36.03 -29.58
CA LYS A 61 7.13 -35.12 -28.97
C LYS A 61 7.09 -35.25 -27.44
N ASN A 62 7.18 -36.48 -26.92
CA ASN A 62 7.20 -36.71 -25.48
C ASN A 62 8.49 -36.16 -24.84
N ILE A 63 9.64 -36.34 -25.50
CA ILE A 63 10.92 -35.77 -25.06
C ILE A 63 10.83 -34.24 -25.01
N ASP A 64 10.30 -33.61 -26.05
CA ASP A 64 10.19 -32.14 -26.12
C ASP A 64 9.31 -31.59 -24.99
N LEU A 65 8.17 -32.25 -24.69
CA LEU A 65 7.30 -31.91 -23.57
C LEU A 65 8.03 -32.05 -22.23
N SER A 66 8.70 -33.18 -21.99
CA SER A 66 9.45 -33.39 -20.75
C SER A 66 10.60 -32.40 -20.57
N VAL A 67 11.31 -32.03 -21.66
CA VAL A 67 12.37 -31.02 -21.61
C VAL A 67 11.80 -29.65 -21.27
N GLN A 68 10.64 -29.29 -21.81
CA GLN A 68 9.97 -28.03 -21.50
C GLN A 68 9.56 -27.96 -20.01
N GLU A 69 8.99 -29.04 -19.48
CA GLU A 69 8.64 -29.14 -18.05
C GLU A 69 9.87 -29.03 -17.15
N LEU A 70 10.96 -29.72 -17.50
CA LEU A 70 12.22 -29.65 -16.74
C LEU A 70 12.82 -28.24 -16.74
N ARG A 71 12.71 -27.49 -17.85
CA ARG A 71 13.15 -26.09 -17.90
C ARG A 71 12.33 -25.21 -16.96
N GLN A 72 11.00 -25.36 -16.99
CA GLN A 72 10.12 -24.62 -16.10
C GLN A 72 10.40 -24.94 -14.62
N ILE A 73 10.66 -26.21 -14.29
CA ILE A 73 11.05 -26.61 -12.93
C ILE A 73 12.38 -25.93 -12.57
N ASN A 74 13.40 -26.04 -13.42
CA ASN A 74 14.70 -25.47 -13.16
C ASN A 74 14.63 -23.95 -12.93
N GLU A 75 13.93 -23.21 -13.80
CA GLU A 75 13.73 -21.75 -13.68
C GLU A 75 13.15 -21.36 -12.32
N ASN A 76 12.14 -22.08 -11.82
CA ASN A 76 11.54 -21.79 -10.52
C ASN A 76 12.44 -22.17 -9.34
N PHE A 77 13.29 -23.19 -9.48
CA PHE A 77 14.23 -23.62 -8.45
C PHE A 77 15.41 -22.65 -8.29
N VAL A 78 15.88 -22.06 -9.38
CA VAL A 78 17.01 -21.10 -9.35
C VAL A 78 16.54 -19.65 -9.18
N ALA A 79 15.24 -19.37 -9.29
CA ALA A 79 14.65 -18.03 -9.25
C ALA A 79 15.15 -17.20 -8.06
N ALA A 80 15.21 -17.76 -6.85
CA ALA A 80 15.69 -17.03 -5.67
C ALA A 80 17.14 -16.55 -5.84
N HIS A 81 18.01 -17.40 -6.40
CA HIS A 81 19.41 -17.05 -6.60
C HIS A 81 19.59 -16.01 -7.72
N GLU A 82 18.89 -16.19 -8.84
CA GLU A 82 19.01 -15.30 -10.01
C GLU A 82 18.38 -13.93 -9.77
N LEU A 83 17.27 -13.86 -9.03
CA LEU A 83 16.54 -12.61 -8.79
C LEU A 83 17.08 -11.83 -7.59
N ALA A 84 17.85 -12.47 -6.69
CA ALA A 84 18.39 -11.82 -5.50
C ALA A 84 19.19 -10.54 -5.79
N PRO A 85 20.11 -10.48 -6.78
CA PRO A 85 20.87 -9.24 -7.05
C PRO A 85 19.97 -8.06 -7.41
N VAL A 86 18.95 -8.28 -8.24
CA VAL A 86 18.00 -7.23 -8.66
C VAL A 86 17.14 -6.80 -7.47
N LEU A 87 16.56 -7.77 -6.76
CA LEU A 87 15.62 -7.51 -5.68
C LEU A 87 16.30 -6.94 -4.41
N LEU A 88 17.53 -7.36 -4.11
CA LEU A 88 18.27 -6.85 -2.96
C LEU A 88 18.99 -5.54 -3.24
N ASN A 89 19.15 -5.10 -4.49
CA ASN A 89 19.61 -3.74 -4.78
C ASN A 89 18.50 -2.70 -4.61
N GLY A 90 17.24 -3.13 -4.62
CA GLY A 90 16.05 -2.29 -4.42
C GLY A 90 15.69 -1.53 -5.69
N ALA A 91 14.63 -0.74 -5.62
CA ALA A 91 14.10 0.02 -6.76
C ALA A 91 14.96 1.25 -7.13
N LYS A 92 16.27 1.22 -6.83
CA LYS A 92 17.19 2.36 -6.98
C LYS A 92 17.60 2.64 -8.43
N PHE A 93 17.52 1.64 -9.31
CA PHE A 93 18.05 1.71 -10.68
C PHE A 93 16.97 1.52 -11.75
N ASP A 94 16.08 0.55 -11.56
CA ASP A 94 14.95 0.29 -12.47
C ASP A 94 13.76 -0.28 -11.67
N GLN A 95 12.67 0.50 -11.57
CA GLN A 95 11.47 0.08 -10.85
C GLN A 95 10.67 -0.97 -11.62
N ASP A 96 10.66 -0.91 -12.95
CA ASP A 96 9.91 -1.86 -13.78
C ASP A 96 10.59 -3.24 -13.75
N GLU A 97 11.91 -3.27 -13.80
CA GLU A 97 12.69 -4.51 -13.64
C GLU A 97 12.50 -5.10 -12.23
N TYR A 98 12.50 -4.25 -11.20
CA TYR A 98 12.26 -4.67 -9.82
C TYR A 98 10.86 -5.31 -9.64
N VAL A 99 9.82 -4.67 -10.16
CA VAL A 99 8.43 -5.19 -10.09
C VAL A 99 8.33 -6.53 -10.83
N LYS A 100 8.90 -6.64 -12.04
CA LYS A 100 8.91 -7.89 -12.82
C LYS A 100 9.66 -9.00 -12.09
N ALA A 101 10.80 -8.70 -11.48
CA ALA A 101 11.56 -9.66 -10.69
C ALA A 101 10.76 -10.13 -9.47
N LEU A 102 10.05 -9.22 -8.79
CA LEU A 102 9.22 -9.58 -7.63
C LEU A 102 8.06 -10.48 -8.03
N GLN A 103 7.37 -10.17 -9.13
CA GLN A 103 6.30 -11.02 -9.67
C GLN A 103 6.82 -12.41 -10.03
N LYS A 104 7.98 -12.51 -10.69
CA LYS A 104 8.63 -13.80 -10.98
C LYS A 104 8.94 -14.60 -9.71
N LEU A 105 9.44 -13.95 -8.65
CA LEU A 105 9.68 -14.60 -7.37
C LEU A 105 8.39 -15.13 -6.74
N LEU A 106 7.31 -14.35 -6.76
CA LEU A 106 6.01 -14.79 -6.23
C LEU A 106 5.45 -15.98 -7.04
N ILE A 107 5.56 -15.95 -8.37
CA ILE A 107 5.20 -17.09 -9.23
C ILE A 107 6.01 -18.33 -8.84
N ALA A 108 7.33 -18.19 -8.68
CA ALA A 108 8.19 -19.31 -8.26
C ALA A 108 7.79 -19.87 -6.88
N ILE A 109 7.45 -19.02 -5.91
CA ILE A 109 6.96 -19.46 -4.61
C ILE A 109 5.66 -20.26 -4.77
N THR A 110 4.67 -19.73 -5.50
CA THR A 110 3.40 -20.45 -5.72
C THR A 110 3.59 -21.79 -6.44
N PHE A 111 4.50 -21.83 -7.42
CA PHE A 111 4.87 -23.05 -8.12
C PHE A 111 5.49 -24.09 -7.18
N LEU A 112 6.47 -23.68 -6.38
CA LEU A 112 7.15 -24.55 -5.41
C LEU A 112 6.21 -25.02 -4.29
N GLU A 113 5.23 -24.20 -3.89
CA GLU A 113 4.18 -24.61 -2.95
C GLU A 113 3.24 -25.68 -3.53
N GLY A 114 2.92 -25.58 -4.82
CA GLY A 114 2.14 -26.59 -5.54
C GLY A 114 2.88 -27.90 -5.80
N HIS A 115 4.22 -27.87 -5.85
CA HIS A 115 5.07 -29.00 -6.23
C HIS A 115 6.04 -29.46 -5.14
N ARG A 116 5.60 -29.47 -3.87
CA ARG A 116 6.42 -29.88 -2.72
C ARG A 116 6.98 -31.30 -2.78
N SER A 117 6.40 -32.18 -3.60
CA SER A 117 6.88 -33.55 -3.79
C SER A 117 8.17 -33.64 -4.62
N TYR A 118 8.55 -32.58 -5.33
CA TYR A 118 9.80 -32.58 -6.09
C TYR A 118 11.01 -32.54 -5.16
N GLU A 119 12.03 -33.34 -5.49
CA GLU A 119 13.27 -33.37 -4.72
C GLU A 119 13.91 -31.97 -4.71
N GLY A 120 14.29 -31.50 -3.52
CA GLY A 120 14.87 -30.17 -3.33
C GLY A 120 13.88 -29.00 -3.34
N SER A 121 12.60 -29.21 -3.69
CA SER A 121 11.59 -28.13 -3.75
C SER A 121 11.43 -27.41 -2.42
N VAL A 122 11.44 -28.14 -1.30
CA VAL A 122 11.31 -27.54 0.04
C VAL A 122 12.46 -26.57 0.33
N LYS A 123 13.70 -26.93 -0.02
CA LYS A 123 14.86 -26.04 0.17
C LYS A 123 14.79 -24.81 -0.72
N ALA A 124 14.42 -24.98 -1.99
CA ALA A 124 14.24 -23.87 -2.92
C ALA A 124 13.11 -22.93 -2.47
N LEU A 125 12.02 -23.50 -1.94
CA LEU A 125 10.89 -22.75 -1.38
C LEU A 125 11.32 -21.93 -0.16
N ASP A 126 12.09 -22.52 0.74
CA ASP A 126 12.60 -21.83 1.92
C ASP A 126 13.51 -20.65 1.52
N GLN A 127 14.41 -20.85 0.56
CA GLN A 127 15.26 -19.79 0.01
C GLN A 127 14.44 -18.67 -0.65
N ALA A 128 13.43 -19.01 -1.43
CA ALA A 128 12.56 -18.03 -2.09
C ALA A 128 11.73 -17.23 -1.07
N LYS A 129 11.23 -17.88 0.00
CA LYS A 129 10.52 -17.22 1.10
C LYS A 129 11.43 -16.34 1.92
N GLU A 130 12.64 -16.79 2.22
CA GLU A 130 13.64 -15.98 2.92
C GLU A 130 13.98 -14.72 2.11
N LEU A 131 14.23 -14.87 0.81
CA LEU A 131 14.45 -13.74 -0.08
C LEU A 131 13.25 -12.79 -0.06
N LEU A 132 12.01 -13.30 -0.16
CA LEU A 132 10.81 -12.45 -0.12
C LEU A 132 10.73 -11.63 1.18
N VAL A 133 11.09 -12.21 2.33
CA VAL A 133 11.16 -11.49 3.61
C VAL A 133 12.19 -10.36 3.56
N GLN A 134 13.38 -10.62 3.02
CA GLN A 134 14.43 -9.60 2.88
C GLN A 134 13.99 -8.47 1.95
N VAL A 135 13.35 -8.82 0.82
CA VAL A 135 12.85 -7.89 -0.19
C VAL A 135 11.75 -7.01 0.38
N ARG A 136 10.79 -7.57 1.13
CA ARG A 136 9.75 -6.80 1.84
C ARG A 136 10.35 -5.79 2.82
N ARG A 137 11.32 -6.20 3.64
CA ARG A 137 12.00 -5.29 4.60
C ARG A 137 12.70 -4.16 3.89
N LYS A 138 13.42 -4.46 2.80
CA LYS A 138 14.11 -3.45 2.02
C LYS A 138 13.13 -2.49 1.32
N CYS A 139 12.08 -3.02 0.70
CA CYS A 139 11.04 -2.22 0.07
C CYS A 139 10.34 -1.29 1.08
N MET A 140 10.06 -1.78 2.29
CA MET A 140 9.52 -0.97 3.39
C MET A 140 10.46 0.17 3.79
N ALA A 141 11.76 -0.11 3.91
CA ALA A 141 12.76 0.92 4.23
C ALA A 141 12.88 1.98 3.11
N ASP A 142 12.88 1.54 1.85
CA ASP A 142 12.89 2.45 0.69
C ASP A 142 11.60 3.29 0.65
N PHE A 143 10.43 2.69 0.94
CA PHE A 143 9.16 3.40 1.04
C PHE A 143 9.18 4.45 2.17
N ALA A 144 9.59 4.05 3.38
CA ALA A 144 9.75 4.94 4.52
C ALA A 144 10.69 6.13 4.21
N SER A 145 11.79 5.87 3.50
CA SER A 145 12.75 6.90 3.07
C SER A 145 12.17 7.88 2.04
N VAL A 146 11.23 7.45 1.19
CA VAL A 146 10.55 8.36 0.27
C VAL A 146 9.51 9.17 1.05
N VAL A 147 8.72 8.51 1.90
CA VAL A 147 7.66 9.15 2.71
C VAL A 147 8.20 10.24 3.64
N SER A 148 9.42 10.09 4.16
CA SER A 148 10.06 11.09 5.02
C SER A 148 10.46 12.38 4.30
N VAL A 149 10.55 12.37 2.97
CA VAL A 149 10.85 13.56 2.15
C VAL A 149 9.64 14.09 1.39
N LEU A 150 8.53 13.36 1.36
CA LEU A 150 7.28 13.85 0.78
C LEU A 150 6.74 15.03 1.60
N SER A 151 6.19 16.05 0.92
CA SER A 151 5.48 17.19 1.53
C SER A 151 6.10 17.69 2.84
N GLN A 152 7.13 18.53 2.71
CA GLN A 152 7.79 19.19 3.83
C GLN A 152 7.02 20.46 4.25
N GLY A 153 7.13 20.83 5.52
CA GLY A 153 6.57 22.08 6.02
C GLY A 153 7.44 23.25 5.61
N GLU A 154 6.81 24.34 5.18
CA GLU A 154 7.46 25.62 4.91
C GLU A 154 6.79 26.71 5.74
N GLN A 155 7.60 27.59 6.32
CA GLN A 155 7.06 28.74 7.04
C GLN A 155 6.77 29.85 6.05
N SER A 156 5.49 30.20 5.88
CA SER A 156 5.09 31.27 4.97
C SER A 156 5.63 32.63 5.44
N ASN A 157 5.63 33.62 4.54
CA ASN A 157 6.02 35.00 4.84
C ASN A 157 5.20 35.65 5.98
N HIS A 158 4.05 35.08 6.32
CA HIS A 158 3.16 35.53 7.41
C HIS A 158 3.34 34.70 8.70
N GLY A 159 4.31 33.80 8.73
CA GLY A 159 4.61 32.93 9.87
C GLY A 159 3.72 31.70 10.00
N ALA A 160 2.70 31.53 9.16
CA ALA A 160 1.83 30.35 9.14
C ALA A 160 2.51 29.15 8.46
N LEU A 161 2.29 27.94 8.96
CA LEU A 161 2.78 26.71 8.35
C LEU A 161 2.01 26.42 7.05
N VAL A 162 2.76 26.18 5.97
CA VAL A 162 2.23 25.74 4.68
C VAL A 162 2.96 24.46 4.30
N TRP A 163 2.21 23.43 3.91
CA TRP A 163 2.78 22.17 3.46
C TRP A 163 3.06 22.23 1.95
N ALA A 164 4.31 21.96 1.56
CA ALA A 164 4.70 21.95 0.16
C ALA A 164 3.96 20.83 -0.59
N GLU A 165 3.51 21.15 -1.81
CA GLU A 165 2.91 20.15 -2.70
C GLU A 165 3.97 19.09 -3.03
N PRO A 166 3.66 17.78 -2.87
CA PRO A 166 4.65 16.74 -3.08
C PRO A 166 4.97 16.62 -4.58
N SER A 167 6.24 16.38 -4.89
CA SER A 167 6.68 16.12 -6.26
C SER A 167 5.93 14.92 -6.85
N LYS A 168 5.35 15.09 -8.05
CA LYS A 168 4.64 14.00 -8.77
C LYS A 168 5.53 12.77 -8.96
N HIS A 169 6.83 12.99 -9.17
CA HIS A 169 7.80 11.90 -9.30
C HIS A 169 7.90 11.09 -8.01
N ASP A 170 8.00 11.75 -6.85
CA ASP A 170 8.19 11.08 -5.58
C ASP A 170 6.90 10.41 -5.09
N VAL A 171 5.73 11.01 -5.38
CA VAL A 171 4.42 10.38 -5.17
C VAL A 171 4.30 9.11 -6.01
N SER A 172 4.62 9.18 -7.30
CA SER A 172 4.60 8.01 -8.19
C SER A 172 5.54 6.92 -7.68
N ARG A 173 6.75 7.30 -7.23
CA ARG A 173 7.73 6.37 -6.68
C ARG A 173 7.22 5.70 -5.40
N ALA A 174 6.60 6.45 -4.49
CA ALA A 174 6.00 5.92 -3.27
C ALA A 174 4.84 4.97 -3.57
N ALA A 175 3.97 5.33 -4.51
CA ALA A 175 2.85 4.50 -4.94
C ALA A 175 3.33 3.16 -5.55
N GLN A 176 4.37 3.18 -6.37
CA GLN A 176 4.95 1.95 -6.94
C GLN A 176 5.59 1.04 -5.87
N LEU A 177 6.30 1.62 -4.90
CA LEU A 177 6.85 0.85 -3.77
C LEU A 177 5.72 0.26 -2.90
N LEU A 178 4.64 1.02 -2.69
CA LEU A 178 3.44 0.55 -2.02
C LEU A 178 2.81 -0.63 -2.78
N ASP A 179 2.68 -0.54 -4.10
CA ASP A 179 2.16 -1.64 -4.93
C ASP A 179 3.02 -2.90 -4.79
N CYS A 180 4.35 -2.78 -4.74
CA CYS A 180 5.23 -3.90 -4.45
C CYS A 180 4.93 -4.54 -3.07
N LEU A 181 4.73 -3.71 -2.04
CA LEU A 181 4.40 -4.19 -0.70
C LEU A 181 3.02 -4.89 -0.67
N LEU A 182 2.02 -4.36 -1.38
CA LEU A 182 0.68 -4.94 -1.48
C LEU A 182 0.69 -6.27 -2.25
N ILE A 183 1.31 -6.31 -3.43
CA ILE A 183 1.42 -7.53 -4.26
C ILE A 183 2.21 -8.62 -3.53
N SER A 184 3.24 -8.22 -2.77
CA SER A 184 3.99 -9.15 -1.94
C SER A 184 3.25 -9.57 -0.69
N SER A 185 2.00 -9.16 -0.41
CA SER A 185 1.26 -9.48 0.82
C SER A 185 2.02 -9.10 2.10
N ALA A 186 2.66 -7.92 2.12
CA ALA A 186 3.25 -7.38 3.34
C ALA A 186 2.18 -7.10 4.41
N ASN A 187 2.58 -7.06 5.68
CA ASN A 187 1.66 -6.77 6.77
C ASN A 187 1.17 -5.32 6.68
N GLN A 188 -0.11 -5.14 6.32
CA GLN A 188 -0.72 -3.84 6.15
C GLN A 188 -0.68 -2.99 7.43
N THR A 189 -0.85 -3.59 8.61
CA THR A 189 -0.79 -2.86 9.88
C THR A 189 0.62 -2.35 10.15
N GLU A 190 1.66 -3.12 9.81
CA GLU A 190 3.06 -2.70 9.94
C GLU A 190 3.40 -1.56 8.98
N LEU A 191 2.95 -1.68 7.71
CA LEU A 191 3.07 -0.63 6.70
C LEU A 191 2.48 0.69 7.17
N LEU A 192 1.23 0.66 7.66
CA LEU A 192 0.51 1.87 8.10
C LEU A 192 1.17 2.51 9.33
N ARG A 193 1.71 1.70 10.24
CA ARG A 193 2.48 2.18 11.40
C ARG A 193 3.79 2.83 11.00
N GLU A 194 4.52 2.24 10.06
CA GLU A 194 5.78 2.83 9.61
C GLU A 194 5.51 4.12 8.82
N TYR A 195 4.48 4.13 7.94
CA TYR A 195 4.01 5.35 7.28
C TYR A 195 3.71 6.45 8.30
N SER A 196 2.86 6.17 9.30
CA SER A 196 2.44 7.19 10.27
C SER A 196 3.58 7.66 11.14
N LYS A 197 4.50 6.77 11.51
CA LYS A 197 5.71 7.12 12.26
C LYS A 197 6.59 8.09 11.47
N GLN A 198 6.89 7.78 10.21
CA GLN A 198 7.71 8.65 9.37
C GLN A 198 7.04 10.02 9.14
N ARG A 199 5.73 10.04 8.86
CA ARG A 199 4.98 11.29 8.73
C ARG A 199 4.98 12.10 10.01
N PHE A 200 4.74 11.46 11.15
CA PHE A 200 4.73 12.14 12.44
C PHE A 200 6.11 12.72 12.80
N ASP A 201 7.20 12.02 12.47
CA ASP A 201 8.56 12.54 12.63
C ASP A 201 8.80 13.80 11.77
N VAL A 202 8.31 13.83 10.53
CA VAL A 202 8.34 15.03 9.68
C VAL A 202 7.53 16.17 10.29
N ILE A 203 6.31 15.88 10.74
CA ILE A 203 5.41 16.88 11.35
C ILE A 203 6.04 17.54 12.58
N LYS A 204 6.68 16.75 13.45
CA LYS A 204 7.37 17.28 14.63
C LYS A 204 8.52 18.23 14.29
N MET A 205 9.22 18.03 13.16
CA MET A 205 10.30 18.93 12.77
C MET A 205 9.82 20.36 12.46
N PHE A 206 8.53 20.53 12.12
CA PHE A 206 7.98 21.81 11.69
C PHE A 206 6.99 22.43 12.68
N ILE A 207 6.28 21.61 13.46
CA ILE A 207 5.33 22.08 14.49
C ILE A 207 5.96 22.07 15.88
N GLY A 208 6.79 21.06 16.19
CA GLY A 208 7.35 20.87 17.53
C GLY A 208 8.53 21.81 17.81
N ASP A 209 8.64 22.26 19.06
CA ASP A 209 9.77 23.07 19.53
C ASP A 209 11.08 22.24 19.60
N ASP A 210 10.97 20.93 19.83
CA ASP A 210 12.10 20.01 19.90
C ASP A 210 11.80 18.71 19.11
N PRO A 211 12.57 18.39 18.05
CA PRO A 211 12.36 17.21 17.22
C PRO A 211 12.58 15.89 17.98
N SER A 212 13.27 15.93 19.14
CA SER A 212 13.50 14.77 20.01
C SER A 212 12.35 14.52 21.01
N SER A 213 11.46 15.49 21.19
CA SER A 213 10.32 15.37 22.09
C SER A 213 9.14 14.65 21.43
N SER A 214 8.26 14.03 22.22
CA SER A 214 6.97 13.48 21.73
C SER A 214 5.86 14.53 21.68
N SER A 215 6.21 15.80 21.88
CA SER A 215 5.29 16.94 22.03
C SER A 215 5.19 17.71 20.72
N LEU A 216 4.03 18.30 20.47
CA LEU A 216 3.81 19.28 19.40
C LEU A 216 4.05 20.72 19.90
N GLY A 217 4.48 20.90 21.15
CA GLY A 217 4.72 22.23 21.74
C GLY A 217 3.45 22.96 22.17
N PHE A 218 2.31 22.26 22.29
CA PHE A 218 1.05 22.89 22.70
C PHE A 218 0.98 23.11 24.22
N ASP A 219 1.73 24.09 24.73
CA ASP A 219 1.70 24.41 26.16
C ASP A 219 0.67 25.50 26.49
N LEU A 220 -0.34 25.17 27.30
CA LEU A 220 -1.32 26.15 27.80
C LEU A 220 -0.71 27.30 28.61
N ASN A 221 0.57 27.26 29.00
CA ASN A 221 1.28 28.40 29.58
C ASN A 221 1.63 29.48 28.54
N ASN A 222 1.68 29.14 27.25
CA ASN A 222 1.93 30.08 26.16
C ASN A 222 0.82 31.13 26.02
N PRO A 223 1.10 32.28 25.39
CA PRO A 223 0.07 33.28 25.12
C PRO A 223 -0.99 32.73 24.16
N VAL A 224 -2.24 33.19 24.30
CA VAL A 224 -3.38 32.73 23.49
C VAL A 224 -3.13 32.90 21.99
N THR A 225 -2.37 33.92 21.59
CA THR A 225 -1.95 34.14 20.19
C THR A 225 -1.03 33.05 19.65
N ALA A 226 -0.12 32.50 20.47
CA ALA A 226 0.74 31.38 20.09
C ALA A 226 -0.07 30.08 20.01
N LEU A 227 -1.01 29.87 20.92
CA LEU A 227 -1.94 28.74 20.88
C LEU A 227 -2.85 28.79 19.63
N ALA A 228 -3.33 29.97 19.26
CA ALA A 228 -4.10 30.19 18.03
C ALA A 228 -3.32 29.76 16.79
N LYS A 229 -2.04 30.16 16.73
CA LYS A 229 -1.15 29.80 15.64
C LYS A 229 -0.92 28.29 15.58
N CYS A 230 -0.57 27.66 16.71
CA CYS A 230 -0.34 26.21 16.76
C CYS A 230 -1.57 25.42 16.30
N LEU A 231 -2.79 25.87 16.63
CA LEU A 231 -4.01 25.23 16.15
C LEU A 231 -4.23 25.40 14.65
N GLN A 232 -3.91 26.57 14.09
CA GLN A 232 -3.92 26.74 12.64
C GLN A 232 -2.91 25.81 11.96
N ASP A 233 -1.73 25.64 12.55
CA ASP A 233 -0.71 24.74 12.03
C ASP A 233 -1.15 23.26 12.12
N ILE A 234 -1.85 22.87 13.19
CA ILE A 234 -2.48 21.53 13.32
C ILE A 234 -3.55 21.34 12.25
N ASP A 235 -4.44 22.31 12.04
CA ASP A 235 -5.51 22.23 11.04
C ASP A 235 -4.93 22.05 9.64
N ALA A 236 -3.94 22.87 9.27
CA ALA A 236 -3.24 22.79 8.00
C ALA A 236 -2.56 21.42 7.81
N THR A 237 -2.03 20.85 8.90
CA THR A 237 -1.37 19.55 8.88
C THR A 237 -2.34 18.40 8.68
N ILE A 238 -3.49 18.42 9.33
CA ILE A 238 -4.51 17.37 9.15
C ILE A 238 -5.01 17.37 7.70
N GLU A 239 -5.26 18.52 7.11
CA GLU A 239 -5.68 18.62 5.70
C GLU A 239 -4.59 18.20 4.71
N ALA A 240 -3.34 18.58 4.97
CA ALA A 240 -2.20 18.17 4.15
C ALA A 240 -2.00 16.65 4.19
N GLU A 241 -2.08 16.03 5.38
CA GLU A 241 -1.96 14.58 5.55
C GLU A 241 -3.09 13.81 4.88
N LYS A 242 -4.33 14.32 4.95
CA LYS A 242 -5.48 13.75 4.25
C LYS A 242 -5.28 13.74 2.74
N THR A 243 -4.80 14.86 2.20
CA THR A 243 -4.50 15.02 0.78
C THR A 243 -3.36 14.09 0.35
N LEU A 244 -2.26 14.06 1.11
CA LEU A 244 -1.09 13.23 0.83
C LEU A 244 -1.44 11.73 0.83
N ALA A 245 -2.21 11.27 1.82
CA ALA A 245 -2.65 9.88 1.88
C ALA A 245 -3.50 9.49 0.65
N GLY A 246 -4.36 10.41 0.18
CA GLY A 246 -5.14 10.22 -1.05
C GLY A 246 -4.31 10.18 -2.34
N LEU A 247 -3.11 10.76 -2.34
CA LEU A 247 -2.19 10.74 -3.49
C LEU A 247 -1.34 9.46 -3.55
N ILE A 248 -0.96 8.91 -2.40
CA ILE A 248 -0.06 7.75 -2.32
C ILE A 248 -0.85 6.43 -2.41
N PHE A 249 -1.99 6.34 -1.72
CA PHE A 249 -2.73 5.09 -1.58
C PHE A 249 -3.79 4.92 -2.68
N PRO A 250 -3.86 3.74 -3.33
CA PRO A 250 -4.65 3.56 -4.56
C PRO A 250 -6.17 3.45 -4.31
N ASN A 251 -6.59 3.13 -3.08
CA ASN A 251 -7.99 2.96 -2.71
C ASN A 251 -8.35 3.91 -1.56
N GLU A 252 -9.55 4.49 -1.61
CA GLU A 252 -10.13 5.36 -0.58
C GLU A 252 -10.09 4.73 0.82
N GLU A 253 -10.32 3.42 0.93
CA GLU A 253 -10.25 2.72 2.22
C GLU A 253 -8.83 2.70 2.81
N LEU A 254 -7.83 2.39 1.99
CA LEU A 254 -6.43 2.36 2.41
C LEU A 254 -5.91 3.77 2.68
N ALA A 255 -6.25 4.74 1.84
CA ALA A 255 -5.92 6.14 2.02
C ALA A 255 -6.50 6.69 3.32
N ASN A 256 -7.79 6.45 3.59
CA ASN A 256 -8.41 6.88 4.83
C ASN A 256 -7.80 6.18 6.06
N THR A 257 -7.40 4.92 5.93
CA THR A 257 -6.72 4.23 7.04
C THR A 257 -5.33 4.79 7.28
N ALA A 258 -4.54 5.06 6.24
CA ALA A 258 -3.23 5.71 6.37
C ALA A 258 -3.34 7.10 6.99
N PHE A 259 -4.30 7.90 6.53
CA PHE A 259 -4.63 9.20 7.12
C PHE A 259 -5.02 9.08 8.59
N ARG A 260 -5.89 8.13 8.96
CA ARG A 260 -6.26 7.90 10.37
C ARG A 260 -5.04 7.59 11.23
N TYR A 261 -4.11 6.77 10.74
CA TYR A 261 -2.90 6.44 11.48
C TYR A 261 -1.99 7.67 11.66
N SER A 262 -1.78 8.50 10.64
CA SER A 262 -0.93 9.70 10.76
C SER A 262 -1.60 10.81 11.58
N ALA A 263 -2.85 11.13 11.30
CA ALA A 263 -3.60 12.17 12.01
C ALA A 263 -3.85 11.81 13.48
N TYR A 264 -4.02 10.51 13.80
CA TYR A 264 -4.16 10.08 15.20
C TYR A 264 -2.90 10.39 16.01
N CYS A 265 -1.69 10.19 15.47
CA CYS A 265 -0.46 10.53 16.17
C CYS A 265 -0.38 12.03 16.50
N VAL A 266 -0.83 12.89 15.59
CA VAL A 266 -0.90 14.35 15.81
C VAL A 266 -1.90 14.68 16.91
N LEU A 267 -3.14 14.19 16.80
CA LEU A 267 -4.20 14.48 17.77
C LEU A 267 -3.91 13.90 19.16
N ASP A 268 -3.32 12.71 19.24
CA ASP A 268 -2.92 12.08 20.50
C ASP A 268 -1.77 12.83 21.17
N SER A 269 -0.79 13.30 20.40
CA SER A 269 0.29 14.16 20.92
C SER A 269 -0.25 15.50 21.42
N TRP A 270 -1.13 16.15 20.65
CA TRP A 270 -1.79 17.39 21.05
C TRP A 270 -2.62 17.22 22.34
N LYS A 271 -3.38 16.12 22.45
CA LYS A 271 -4.12 15.78 23.67
C LYS A 271 -3.17 15.62 24.88
N LYS A 272 -2.06 14.92 24.70
CA LYS A 272 -1.06 14.72 25.77
C LYS A 272 -0.44 16.03 26.22
N ASP A 273 -0.15 16.95 25.30
CA ASP A 273 0.37 18.27 25.64
C ASP A 273 -0.61 19.05 26.52
N ILE A 274 -1.90 19.06 26.16
CA ILE A 274 -2.96 19.65 26.98
C ILE A 274 -3.02 18.99 28.36
N ASP A 275 -3.04 17.65 28.43
CA ASP A 275 -3.09 16.91 29.69
C ASP A 275 -1.88 17.22 30.60
N VAL A 276 -0.69 17.37 30.02
CA VAL A 276 0.53 17.75 30.74
C VAL A 276 0.41 19.18 31.28
N SER A 277 0.00 20.14 30.45
CA SER A 277 -0.18 21.52 30.90
C SER A 277 -1.24 21.65 32.00
N LEU A 278 -2.34 20.89 31.92
CA LEU A 278 -3.39 20.89 32.94
C LEU A 278 -2.93 20.30 34.29
N ARG A 279 -1.98 19.37 34.27
CA ARG A 279 -1.37 18.77 35.48
C ARG A 279 -0.19 19.57 36.04
N SER A 280 0.27 20.59 35.31
CA SER A 280 1.46 21.36 35.71
C SER A 280 1.23 22.13 37.04
N PRO A 281 2.29 22.33 37.85
CA PRO A 281 2.20 23.03 39.12
C PRO A 281 1.93 24.53 38.98
N ASN A 282 2.15 25.09 37.78
CA ASN A 282 1.75 26.45 37.43
C ASN A 282 0.23 26.45 37.26
N GLN A 283 -0.49 27.06 38.21
CA GLN A 283 -1.94 27.15 38.13
C GLN A 283 -2.36 27.99 36.93
N ILE A 284 -2.69 27.34 35.82
CA ILE A 284 -3.38 28.00 34.71
C ILE A 284 -4.73 28.49 35.24
N ASP A 285 -4.94 29.79 35.15
CA ASP A 285 -6.16 30.46 35.58
C ASP A 285 -7.39 29.99 34.76
N ALA A 286 -8.56 29.96 35.40
CA ALA A 286 -9.81 29.57 34.76
C ALA A 286 -10.18 30.50 33.60
N ILE A 287 -9.87 31.80 33.68
CA ILE A 287 -10.11 32.76 32.60
C ILE A 287 -9.30 32.37 31.35
N LYS A 288 -8.01 32.03 31.53
CA LYS A 288 -7.17 31.58 30.41
C LYS A 288 -7.70 30.28 29.80
N LEU A 289 -8.14 29.32 30.62
CA LEU A 289 -8.74 28.07 30.10
C LEU A 289 -10.02 28.32 29.30
N LEU A 290 -10.86 29.26 29.73
CA LEU A 290 -12.06 29.66 28.98
C LEU A 290 -11.68 30.31 27.64
N LEU A 291 -10.70 31.21 27.62
CA LEU A 291 -10.21 31.80 26.37
C LEU A 291 -9.65 30.76 25.40
N VAL A 292 -8.90 29.77 25.91
CA VAL A 292 -8.40 28.66 25.08
C VAL A 292 -9.55 27.77 24.59
N HIS A 293 -10.54 27.50 25.44
CA HIS A 293 -11.72 26.73 25.05
C HIS A 293 -12.54 27.45 23.96
N ASP A 294 -12.76 28.75 24.07
CA ASP A 294 -13.46 29.55 23.06
C ASP A 294 -12.69 29.55 21.73
N LEU A 295 -11.37 29.61 21.80
CA LEU A 295 -10.49 29.49 20.64
C LEU A 295 -10.64 28.12 19.97
N LEU A 296 -10.69 27.02 20.74
CA LEU A 296 -10.96 25.69 20.19
C LEU A 296 -12.35 25.59 19.57
N LEU A 297 -13.38 26.13 20.22
CA LEU A 297 -14.73 26.15 19.67
C LEU A 297 -14.79 26.90 18.34
N ALA A 298 -14.02 27.97 18.16
CA ALA A 298 -13.95 28.69 16.89
C ALA A 298 -13.34 27.86 15.74
N ARG A 299 -12.62 26.78 16.04
CA ARG A 299 -11.95 25.90 15.05
C ARG A 299 -12.50 24.48 15.01
N VAL A 300 -13.32 24.08 15.98
CA VAL A 300 -13.79 22.70 16.14
C VAL A 300 -14.55 22.22 14.91
N GLU A 301 -15.41 23.05 14.31
CA GLU A 301 -16.16 22.65 13.12
C GLU A 301 -15.24 22.33 11.95
N VAL A 302 -14.19 23.14 11.74
CA VAL A 302 -13.18 22.90 10.69
C VAL A 302 -12.47 21.59 10.95
N LEU A 303 -11.98 21.37 12.18
CA LEU A 303 -11.32 20.13 12.58
C LEU A 303 -12.21 18.90 12.43
N GLU A 304 -13.47 18.98 12.87
CA GLU A 304 -14.42 17.89 12.75
C GLU A 304 -14.64 17.53 11.28
N THR A 305 -14.84 18.53 10.41
CA THR A 305 -15.02 18.29 8.96
C THR A 305 -13.78 17.68 8.32
N ALA A 306 -12.58 18.08 8.75
CA ALA A 306 -11.31 17.56 8.26
C ALA A 306 -11.17 16.06 8.57
N VAL A 307 -11.52 15.66 9.79
CA VAL A 307 -11.33 14.28 10.29
C VAL A 307 -12.52 13.34 10.03
N LEU A 308 -13.60 13.84 9.41
CA LEU A 308 -14.75 13.00 9.10
C LEU A 308 -14.37 11.85 8.16
N PRO A 309 -14.77 10.60 8.49
CA PRO A 309 -14.57 9.49 7.57
C PRO A 309 -15.38 9.71 6.28
N PRO A 310 -14.86 9.22 5.13
CA PRO A 310 -15.59 9.18 3.88
C PRO A 310 -16.96 8.51 4.02
N LEU A 311 -17.93 8.95 3.22
CA LEU A 311 -19.33 8.52 3.35
C LEU A 311 -19.48 6.99 3.32
N LEU A 312 -18.74 6.32 2.43
CA LEU A 312 -18.78 4.86 2.26
C LEU A 312 -18.22 4.08 3.46
N LEU A 313 -17.48 4.73 4.35
CA LEU A 313 -16.81 4.11 5.49
C LEU A 313 -17.52 4.39 6.83
N ARG A 314 -18.54 5.25 6.85
CA ARG A 314 -19.22 5.71 8.08
C ARG A 314 -20.00 4.62 8.80
N ASP A 315 -20.55 3.66 8.06
CA ASP A 315 -21.38 2.59 8.60
C ASP A 315 -20.56 1.41 9.13
N ARG A 316 -19.23 1.47 9.01
CA ARG A 316 -18.36 0.38 9.45
C ARG A 316 -18.13 0.42 10.96
N GLU A 317 -18.29 -0.73 11.60
CA GLU A 317 -17.92 -0.91 12.99
C GLU A 317 -16.43 -1.22 13.10
N GLY A 318 -15.73 -0.53 14.00
CA GLY A 318 -14.32 -0.76 14.27
C GLY A 318 -13.97 -0.50 15.73
N LYS A 319 -12.78 -0.94 16.16
CA LYS A 319 -12.24 -0.70 17.50
C LYS A 319 -10.84 -0.10 17.38
N GLY A 320 -10.52 0.85 18.27
CA GLY A 320 -9.21 1.52 18.27
C GLY A 320 -8.99 2.29 16.96
N LEU A 321 -7.83 2.10 16.33
CA LEU A 321 -7.49 2.76 15.06
C LEU A 321 -8.29 2.26 13.85
N GLU A 322 -8.94 1.10 13.97
CA GLU A 322 -9.82 0.58 12.92
C GLU A 322 -11.19 1.25 12.93
N ASP A 323 -11.56 1.93 14.01
CA ASP A 323 -12.81 2.71 14.11
C ASP A 323 -12.73 3.93 13.16
N PRO A 324 -13.66 4.06 12.18
CA PRO A 324 -13.71 5.21 11.28
C PRO A 324 -13.90 6.54 12.01
N TRP A 325 -14.49 6.50 13.21
CA TRP A 325 -14.83 7.68 14.01
C TRP A 325 -13.78 8.02 15.07
N VAL A 326 -12.65 7.31 15.11
CA VAL A 326 -11.63 7.47 16.17
C VAL A 326 -11.10 8.90 16.27
N LEU A 327 -10.80 9.54 15.14
CA LEU A 327 -10.27 10.91 15.13
C LEU A 327 -11.29 11.91 15.68
N LEU A 328 -12.55 11.80 15.25
CA LEU A 328 -13.64 12.65 15.73
C LEU A 328 -13.84 12.50 17.25
N LYS A 329 -13.75 11.27 17.76
CA LYS A 329 -13.83 11.00 19.21
C LYS A 329 -12.69 11.67 19.97
N VAL A 330 -11.46 11.67 19.43
CA VAL A 330 -10.32 12.35 20.05
C VAL A 330 -10.54 13.87 20.08
N VAL A 331 -10.94 14.49 18.96
CA VAL A 331 -11.23 15.94 18.91
C VAL A 331 -12.29 16.33 19.94
N LYS A 332 -13.41 15.59 19.99
CA LYS A 332 -14.49 15.84 20.96
C LYS A 332 -14.04 15.64 22.42
N SER A 333 -13.19 14.65 22.67
CA SER A 333 -12.60 14.42 23.99
C SER A 333 -11.75 15.62 24.41
N VAL A 334 -10.87 16.12 23.54
CA VAL A 334 -10.00 17.27 23.86
C VAL A 334 -10.82 18.50 24.25
N VAL A 335 -11.85 18.84 23.45
CA VAL A 335 -12.72 19.99 23.74
C VAL A 335 -13.52 19.77 25.03
N GLY A 336 -14.09 18.57 25.22
CA GLY A 336 -14.86 18.23 26.40
C GLY A 336 -14.04 18.21 27.69
N ASP A 337 -12.83 17.65 27.66
CA ASP A 337 -11.93 17.55 28.80
C ASP A 337 -11.45 18.96 29.23
N LEU A 338 -11.14 19.83 28.27
CA LEU A 338 -10.80 21.23 28.56
C LEU A 338 -11.99 21.99 29.17
N ALA A 339 -13.19 21.84 28.60
CA ALA A 339 -14.40 22.48 29.11
C ALA A 339 -14.72 22.04 30.55
N ALA A 340 -14.64 20.74 30.82
CA ALA A 340 -14.85 20.17 32.15
C ALA A 340 -13.83 20.70 33.15
N THR A 341 -12.56 20.83 32.75
CA THR A 341 -11.49 21.35 33.60
C THR A 341 -11.65 22.84 33.88
N ALA A 342 -12.00 23.64 32.87
CA ALA A 342 -12.29 25.06 33.02
C ALA A 342 -13.47 25.28 33.98
N LYS A 343 -14.54 24.51 33.79
CA LYS A 343 -15.71 24.48 34.68
C LYS A 343 -15.32 24.14 36.11
N HIS A 344 -14.55 23.06 36.30
CA HIS A 344 -14.10 22.64 37.63
C HIS A 344 -13.27 23.72 38.33
N LYS A 345 -12.35 24.39 37.63
CA LYS A 345 -11.55 25.48 38.22
C LYS A 345 -12.38 26.72 38.55
N LEU A 346 -13.31 27.11 37.66
CA LEU A 346 -14.19 28.26 37.89
C LEU A 346 -15.11 28.06 39.10
N PHE A 347 -15.69 26.87 39.25
CA PHE A 347 -16.54 26.55 40.39
C PHE A 347 -15.75 26.17 41.65
N GLY A 348 -14.53 25.62 41.51
CA GLY A 348 -13.61 25.38 42.62
C GLY A 348 -13.15 26.69 43.29
N PHE A 349 -13.01 27.76 42.52
CA PHE A 349 -12.73 29.10 43.03
C PHE A 349 -13.85 29.60 43.96
N GLN A 350 -15.12 29.33 43.63
CA GLN A 350 -16.25 29.71 44.51
C GLN A 350 -16.14 29.03 45.88
N SER A 351 -15.80 27.73 45.93
CA SER A 351 -15.59 27.00 47.18
C SER A 351 -14.40 27.52 47.99
N GLY A 352 -13.28 27.83 47.32
CA GLY A 352 -12.09 28.41 47.95
C GLY A 352 -12.32 29.83 48.51
N LEU A 353 -13.24 30.59 47.92
CA LEU A 353 -13.65 31.90 48.41
C LEU A 353 -14.49 31.80 49.70
N VAL A 354 -15.30 30.75 49.81
CA VAL A 354 -16.09 30.45 51.02
C VAL A 354 -15.20 29.95 52.16
N GLU A 355 -14.18 29.14 51.87
CA GLU A 355 -13.21 28.65 52.86
C GLU A 355 -12.18 29.70 53.29
N GLY A 356 -11.68 30.52 52.35
CA GLY A 356 -10.76 31.64 52.62
C GLY A 356 -11.42 32.84 53.35
N SER A 357 -12.75 32.89 53.39
CA SER A 357 -13.52 33.84 54.20
C SER A 357 -13.57 33.46 55.70
N GLY A 358 -12.84 32.42 56.12
CA GLY A 358 -12.70 32.05 57.53
C GLY A 358 -12.05 33.13 58.41
N ASP A 359 -11.41 34.13 57.82
CA ASP A 359 -10.86 35.28 58.54
C ASP A 359 -11.96 36.29 58.88
N ARG A 360 -12.69 36.04 59.97
CA ARG A 360 -13.80 36.87 60.48
C ARG A 360 -13.31 38.18 61.14
N SER A 361 -12.26 38.81 60.63
CA SER A 361 -11.88 40.14 61.10
C SER A 361 -12.75 41.19 60.39
N ILE A 362 -13.84 41.59 61.05
CA ILE A 362 -14.67 42.71 60.60
C ILE A 362 -13.78 43.96 60.59
N THR A 363 -13.56 44.55 59.41
CA THR A 363 -12.85 45.82 59.25
C THR A 363 -13.60 46.91 60.05
N ARG A 364 -13.00 47.38 61.15
CA ARG A 364 -13.61 48.37 62.07
C ARG A 364 -13.89 49.74 61.43
N ASP A 365 -13.34 50.00 60.26
CA ASP A 365 -13.31 51.34 59.64
C ASP A 365 -14.31 51.53 58.48
N GLY A 366 -15.25 50.59 58.27
CA GLY A 366 -16.21 50.69 57.16
C GLY A 366 -15.61 50.47 55.77
N ASN A 367 -14.34 50.06 55.69
CA ASN A 367 -13.67 49.70 54.44
C ASN A 367 -14.12 48.32 53.94
N VAL A 368 -14.33 48.23 52.63
CA VAL A 368 -14.67 47.00 51.90
C VAL A 368 -13.57 45.95 52.12
N HIS A 369 -13.97 44.72 52.47
CA HIS A 369 -13.04 43.64 52.73
C HIS A 369 -12.17 43.36 51.49
N PRO A 370 -10.86 43.10 51.60
CA PRO A 370 -9.98 42.85 50.46
C PRO A 370 -10.48 41.73 49.53
N ILE A 371 -11.17 40.72 50.09
CA ILE A 371 -11.83 39.64 49.33
C ILE A 371 -12.92 40.21 48.40
N SER A 372 -13.70 41.20 48.82
CA SER A 372 -14.73 41.81 47.97
C SER A 372 -14.11 42.61 46.80
N SER A 373 -12.95 43.23 47.00
CA SER A 373 -12.18 43.84 45.91
C SER A 373 -11.64 42.77 44.95
N HIS A 374 -11.14 41.64 45.46
CA HIS A 374 -10.68 40.52 44.63
C HIS A 374 -11.81 39.89 43.82
N VAL A 375 -12.98 39.69 44.43
CA VAL A 375 -14.19 39.23 43.73
C VAL A 375 -14.58 40.22 42.65
N SER A 376 -14.65 41.52 42.97
CA SER A 376 -15.04 42.55 42.00
C SER A 376 -14.09 42.61 40.80
N VAL A 377 -12.78 42.49 41.03
CA VAL A 377 -11.76 42.42 39.96
C VAL A 377 -11.94 41.15 39.13
N TRP A 378 -12.27 40.01 39.76
CA TRP A 378 -12.57 38.75 39.07
C TRP A 378 -13.83 38.83 38.21
N THR A 379 -14.93 39.40 38.73
CA THR A 379 -16.16 39.60 37.95
C THR A 379 -15.92 40.55 36.79
N PHE A 380 -15.15 41.62 37.00
CA PHE A 380 -14.78 42.54 35.94
C PHE A 380 -13.93 41.85 34.87
N ALA A 381 -12.97 41.00 35.26
CA ALA A 381 -12.15 40.24 34.32
C ALA A 381 -12.97 39.24 33.48
N LEU A 382 -14.08 38.71 34.02
CA LEU A 382 -15.04 37.88 33.28
C LEU A 382 -15.95 38.69 32.34
N ASP A 383 -16.21 39.98 32.63
CA ASP A 383 -16.99 40.88 31.78
C ASP A 383 -16.17 41.51 30.62
N VAL A 384 -14.84 41.59 30.76
CA VAL A 384 -13.95 42.26 29.81
C VAL A 384 -13.79 41.59 28.42
N PRO A 385 -14.09 40.29 28.15
CA PRO A 385 -14.06 39.80 26.77
C PRO A 385 -15.28 40.22 25.93
N ARG A 386 -16.32 40.85 26.51
CA ARG A 386 -17.52 41.25 25.76
C ARG A 386 -17.44 42.63 25.10
N MET A 387 -16.35 43.37 25.28
CA MET A 387 -16.12 44.66 24.63
C MET A 387 -14.95 44.59 23.64
N ASN A 388 -15.13 43.89 22.53
CA ASN A 388 -14.52 44.18 21.21
C ASN A 388 -14.84 43.06 20.19
N VAL A 389 -16.13 42.77 20.01
CA VAL A 389 -16.64 42.22 18.74
C VAL A 389 -17.98 42.88 18.49
N MET A 390 -17.94 43.99 17.76
CA MET A 390 -19.06 44.48 16.95
C MET A 390 -18.56 44.61 15.53
#